data_AF-A0A2D6L5F3-F1
#
_entry.id   AF-A0A2D6L5F3-F1
#
_cell.length_a   1.000
_cell.length_b   1.000
_cell.length_c   1.000
_cell.angle_alpha   90.00
_cell.angle_beta   90.00
_cell.angle_gamma   90.00
#
_symmetry.space_group_name_H-M   'P 1'
#
loop_
_entity.id
_entity.type
_entity.pdbx_description
1 polymer ?
#
loop_
_entity_poly.entity_id
_entity_poly.type
_entity_poly.pdbx_seq_one_letter_code
_entity_poly.pdbx_strand_id
1 'polypeptide(L)'
;MPKKKGKKAATKQTVSVGQKVLIMVGLIAGLGALAAGAGSFDYEKYKRRRAYYKQQQLKKTMQKTSQNKTAQTVQTAQKKLAYKRVYPGMLIQSPNTTTLYYVAEDFKKYILPNEDVLTSWYKVKGGGFGNSITWIPYDQLTKIQTGGNVRIRPGYRPIKITTDPTVYTGSKGGVLHAIENEDLALQLYGPKWALKTADVPDGFFVNYTIGDPIESKNSPYAPAKQLIATPTIDHDLGLK
;
A
#
# COMPACT_ATOMS: atom_id res chain seq x y z
N MET A 1 53.26 -18.67 -44.88
CA MET A 1 52.80 -17.82 -43.77
C MET A 1 52.15 -16.56 -44.33
N PRO A 2 50.84 -16.32 -44.13
CA PRO A 2 50.13 -15.19 -44.74
C PRO A 2 50.01 -13.94 -43.85
N LYS A 3 49.80 -12.83 -44.54
CA LYS A 3 49.82 -11.40 -44.16
C LYS A 3 48.86 -11.00 -43.03
N LYS A 4 49.34 -10.19 -42.06
CA LYS A 4 48.49 -9.39 -41.14
C LYS A 4 47.85 -8.23 -41.91
N LYS A 5 46.52 -8.20 -42.00
CA LYS A 5 45.71 -7.02 -42.39
C LYS A 5 45.00 -6.46 -41.15
N GLY A 6 45.18 -5.17 -40.89
CA GLY A 6 44.55 -4.44 -39.80
C GLY A 6 43.03 -4.34 -39.95
N LYS A 7 42.31 -4.47 -38.83
CA LYS A 7 40.88 -4.14 -38.74
C LYS A 7 40.74 -2.75 -38.12
N LYS A 8 40.19 -1.82 -38.90
CA LYS A 8 39.67 -0.52 -38.42
C LYS A 8 38.46 -0.78 -37.51
N ALA A 9 38.44 -0.16 -36.33
CA ALA A 9 37.28 -0.13 -35.46
C ALA A 9 36.19 0.76 -36.08
N ALA A 10 34.99 0.22 -36.26
CA ALA A 10 33.81 0.96 -36.67
C ALA A 10 33.09 1.50 -35.43
N THR A 11 33.25 2.79 -35.15
CA THR A 11 32.50 3.53 -34.14
C THR A 11 31.03 3.57 -34.52
N LYS A 12 30.16 2.85 -33.79
CA LYS A 12 28.70 2.98 -33.95
C LYS A 12 28.27 4.34 -33.42
N GLN A 13 27.99 5.29 -34.33
CA GLN A 13 27.33 6.56 -33.99
C GLN A 13 25.91 6.26 -33.48
N THR A 14 25.70 6.44 -32.18
CA THR A 14 24.38 6.49 -31.57
C THR A 14 23.71 7.82 -31.96
N VAL A 15 22.89 7.77 -33.00
CA VAL A 15 22.01 8.88 -33.39
C VAL A 15 21.03 9.14 -32.25
N SER A 16 21.07 10.35 -31.67
CA SER A 16 20.20 10.72 -30.56
C SER A 16 18.73 10.68 -31.01
N VAL A 17 17.82 10.39 -30.08
CA VAL A 17 16.37 10.30 -30.34
C VAL A 17 15.83 11.55 -31.06
N GLY A 18 16.48 12.71 -30.88
CA GLY A 18 16.15 13.95 -31.59
C GLY A 18 16.40 13.93 -33.11
N GLN A 19 17.41 13.21 -33.59
CA GLN A 19 17.70 13.12 -35.04
C GLN A 19 16.75 12.15 -35.78
N LYS A 20 16.23 11.11 -35.11
CA LYS A 20 15.25 10.18 -35.71
C LYS A 20 13.89 10.84 -35.99
N VAL A 21 13.49 11.82 -35.16
CA VAL A 21 12.24 12.57 -35.36
C VAL A 21 12.31 13.48 -36.59
N LEU A 22 13.50 13.98 -36.94
CA LEU A 22 13.68 14.85 -38.12
C LEU A 22 13.52 14.08 -39.44
N ILE A 23 13.91 12.81 -39.48
CA ILE A 23 13.89 11.98 -40.69
C ILE A 23 12.45 11.60 -41.10
N MET A 24 11.53 11.43 -40.14
CA MET A 24 10.12 11.08 -40.41
C MET A 24 9.25 12.26 -40.89
N VAL A 25 9.71 13.51 -40.77
CA VAL A 25 8.95 14.70 -41.21
C VAL A 25 9.28 15.10 -42.67
N GLY A 26 10.21 14.40 -43.31
CA GLY A 26 10.79 14.77 -44.62
C GLY A 26 10.16 14.18 -45.89
N LEU A 27 8.95 13.63 -45.87
CA LEU A 27 8.44 12.83 -47.01
C LEU A 27 7.04 13.21 -47.54
N ILE A 28 6.64 14.49 -47.49
CA ILE A 28 5.54 15.00 -48.32
C ILE A 28 5.98 16.31 -48.99
N ALA A 29 6.72 16.18 -50.09
CA ALA A 29 6.90 17.23 -51.09
C ALA A 29 6.89 16.57 -52.46
N GLY A 30 5.70 16.17 -52.91
CA GLY A 30 5.45 15.69 -54.25
C GLY A 30 4.01 15.97 -54.64
N LEU A 31 3.82 16.51 -55.85
CA LEU A 31 2.58 16.78 -56.58
C LEU A 31 1.93 18.18 -56.43
N GLY A 32 2.40 19.11 -57.28
CA GLY A 32 1.60 19.67 -58.38
C GLY A 32 0.62 20.83 -58.09
N ALA A 33 0.86 21.98 -58.71
CA ALA A 33 0.00 22.47 -59.80
C ALA A 33 0.58 23.73 -60.48
N LEU A 34 0.75 23.62 -61.80
CA LEU A 34 0.68 24.70 -62.78
C LEU A 34 -0.76 25.26 -62.81
N ALA A 35 -0.91 26.58 -63.01
CA ALA A 35 -1.85 27.26 -63.93
C ALA A 35 -2.43 28.59 -63.39
N ALA A 36 -2.21 29.62 -64.21
CA ALA A 36 -2.97 30.85 -64.49
C ALA A 36 -4.26 31.15 -63.67
N GLY A 37 -4.31 32.38 -63.13
CA GLY A 37 -5.56 33.02 -62.68
C GLY A 37 -5.35 34.01 -61.52
N ALA A 38 -5.38 35.31 -61.84
CA ALA A 38 -5.61 36.49 -60.98
C ALA A 38 -5.20 36.44 -59.48
N GLY A 39 -4.12 37.15 -59.14
CA GLY A 39 -3.73 37.51 -57.77
C GLY A 39 -2.24 37.23 -57.52
N SER A 40 -1.47 38.24 -57.08
CA SER A 40 -0.06 38.03 -56.75
C SER A 40 0.07 36.97 -55.66
N PHE A 41 0.68 35.84 -56.01
CA PHE A 41 0.98 34.79 -55.05
C PHE A 41 2.08 35.29 -54.11
N ASP A 42 1.68 35.81 -52.95
CA ASP A 42 2.59 36.27 -51.91
C ASP A 42 3.37 35.07 -51.34
N TYR A 43 4.55 34.84 -51.91
CA TYR A 43 5.44 33.76 -51.58
C TYR A 43 5.93 33.83 -50.12
N GLU A 44 6.05 35.02 -49.54
CA GLU A 44 6.40 35.22 -48.13
C GLU A 44 5.26 34.82 -47.20
N LYS A 45 4.01 35.14 -47.57
CA LYS A 45 2.81 34.66 -46.87
C LYS A 45 2.69 33.14 -46.93
N TYR A 46 3.03 32.52 -48.06
CA TYR A 46 3.07 31.06 -48.19
C TYR A 46 4.14 30.42 -47.29
N LYS A 47 5.38 30.94 -47.28
CA LYS A 47 6.47 30.45 -46.40
C LYS A 47 6.09 30.54 -44.92
N ARG A 48 5.52 31.69 -44.49
CA ARG A 48 5.05 31.91 -43.11
C ARG A 48 3.98 30.90 -42.71
N ARG A 49 3.02 30.63 -43.60
CA ARG A 49 1.94 29.67 -43.35
C ARG A 49 2.46 28.23 -43.24
N ARG A 50 3.45 27.84 -44.06
CA ARG A 50 4.11 26.53 -43.96
C ARG A 50 4.91 26.37 -42.68
N ALA A 51 5.64 27.41 -42.27
CA ALA A 51 6.38 27.44 -41.01
C ALA A 51 5.44 27.33 -39.80
N TYR A 52 4.30 28.03 -39.84
CA TYR A 52 3.24 27.92 -38.83
C TYR A 52 2.72 26.49 -38.70
N TYR A 53 2.33 25.85 -39.81
CA TYR A 53 1.85 24.47 -39.75
C TYR A 53 2.93 23.49 -39.27
N LYS A 54 4.19 23.69 -39.65
CA LYS A 54 5.33 22.89 -39.16
C LYS A 54 5.50 23.03 -37.64
N GLN A 55 5.40 24.24 -37.09
CA GLN A 55 5.47 24.47 -35.64
C GLN A 55 4.29 23.84 -34.90
N GLN A 56 3.07 23.91 -35.45
CA GLN A 56 1.90 23.31 -34.83
C GLN A 56 2.00 21.78 -34.79
N GLN A 57 2.50 21.15 -35.86
CA GLN A 57 2.76 19.71 -35.85
C GLN A 57 3.88 19.34 -34.88
N LEU A 58 4.93 20.14 -34.77
CA LEU A 58 5.99 19.94 -33.78
C LEU A 58 5.47 20.04 -32.33
N LYS A 59 4.60 21.01 -32.05
CA LYS A 59 3.96 21.15 -30.73
C LYS A 59 3.07 19.96 -30.41
N LYS A 60 2.25 19.50 -31.37
CA LYS A 60 1.41 18.30 -31.21
C LYS A 60 2.24 17.04 -31.01
N THR A 61 3.32 16.86 -31.75
CA THR A 61 4.21 15.70 -31.59
C THR A 61 4.99 15.76 -30.29
N MET A 62 5.46 16.94 -29.86
CA MET A 62 6.10 17.12 -28.55
C MET A 62 5.11 16.89 -27.40
N GLN A 63 3.87 17.36 -27.50
CA GLN A 63 2.82 17.08 -26.50
C GLN A 63 2.50 15.59 -26.43
N LYS A 64 2.33 14.92 -27.57
CA LYS A 64 2.10 13.47 -27.64
C LYS A 64 3.30 12.68 -27.10
N THR A 65 4.52 13.16 -27.34
CA THR A 65 5.75 12.54 -26.83
C THR A 65 5.92 12.77 -25.34
N SER A 66 5.61 13.97 -24.83
CA SER A 66 5.59 14.26 -23.39
C SER A 66 4.52 13.43 -22.68
N GLN A 67 3.28 13.37 -23.20
CA GLN A 67 2.21 12.52 -22.66
C GLN A 67 2.57 11.04 -22.68
N ASN A 68 3.19 10.54 -23.75
CA ASN A 68 3.67 9.16 -23.82
C ASN A 68 4.85 8.91 -22.86
N LYS A 69 5.73 9.89 -22.65
CA LYS A 69 6.83 9.80 -21.70
C LYS A 69 6.31 9.80 -20.26
N THR A 70 5.28 10.59 -19.94
CA THR A 70 4.58 10.60 -18.64
C THR A 70 3.80 9.31 -18.43
N ALA A 71 3.08 8.81 -19.44
CA ALA A 71 2.40 7.51 -19.37
C ALA A 71 3.39 6.34 -19.23
N GLN A 72 4.54 6.40 -19.88
CA GLN A 72 5.63 5.44 -19.71
C GLN A 72 6.30 5.59 -18.34
N THR A 73 6.45 6.79 -17.77
CA THR A 73 6.98 6.94 -16.40
C THR A 73 5.98 6.49 -15.34
N VAL A 74 4.68 6.65 -15.56
CA VAL A 74 3.62 6.15 -14.67
C VAL A 74 3.44 4.63 -14.82
N GLN A 75 3.50 4.07 -16.03
CA GLN A 75 3.49 2.60 -16.24
C GLN A 75 4.76 1.93 -15.74
N THR A 76 5.92 2.59 -15.82
CA THR A 76 7.19 2.06 -15.29
C THR A 76 7.27 2.23 -13.77
N ALA A 77 6.55 3.19 -13.18
CA ALA A 77 6.36 3.32 -11.74
C ALA A 77 5.29 2.35 -11.18
N GLN A 78 4.33 1.89 -12.00
CA GLN A 78 3.43 0.78 -11.70
C GLN A 78 4.09 -0.56 -12.00
N LYS A 79 5.18 -0.89 -11.31
CA LYS A 79 5.63 -2.28 -11.23
C LYS A 79 4.51 -3.10 -10.58
N LYS A 80 3.63 -3.70 -11.39
CA LYS A 80 2.62 -4.67 -10.93
C LYS A 80 3.39 -5.67 -10.08
N LEU A 81 3.12 -5.65 -8.78
CA LEU A 81 3.86 -6.50 -7.85
C LEU A 81 3.73 -7.95 -8.36
N ALA A 82 4.79 -8.75 -8.22
CA ALA A 82 4.65 -10.16 -8.55
C ALA A 82 3.66 -10.79 -7.57
N TYR A 83 2.85 -11.75 -8.04
CA TYR A 83 2.10 -12.61 -7.13
C TYR A 83 3.09 -13.31 -6.20
N LYS A 84 2.78 -13.32 -4.91
CA LYS A 84 3.61 -14.01 -3.90
C LYS A 84 2.83 -15.14 -3.28
N ARG A 85 3.49 -16.20 -2.85
CA ARG A 85 2.84 -17.18 -2.00
C ARG A 85 2.52 -16.53 -0.65
N VAL A 86 1.33 -16.79 -0.14
CA VAL A 86 0.81 -16.27 1.12
C VAL A 86 0.54 -17.47 2.02
N TYR A 87 0.97 -17.37 3.27
CA TYR A 87 0.89 -18.43 4.27
C TYR A 87 0.28 -17.88 5.57
N PRO A 88 -0.32 -18.74 6.40
CA PRO A 88 -0.73 -18.37 7.75
C PRO A 88 0.41 -17.72 8.55
N GLY A 89 0.07 -16.79 9.42
CA GLY A 89 1.02 -16.01 10.22
C GLY A 89 1.56 -14.75 9.55
N MET A 90 1.30 -14.55 8.26
CA MET A 90 1.83 -13.40 7.52
C MET A 90 0.99 -12.14 7.73
N LEU A 91 1.67 -11.00 7.87
CA LEU A 91 1.07 -9.68 7.65
C LEU A 91 1.19 -9.33 6.17
N ILE A 92 0.10 -8.94 5.54
CA ILE A 92 0.04 -8.58 4.12
C ILE A 92 -0.61 -7.20 3.92
N GLN A 93 -0.19 -6.54 2.85
CA GLN A 93 -0.74 -5.25 2.42
C GLN A 93 -0.66 -5.12 0.89
N SER A 94 -1.50 -4.27 0.30
CA SER A 94 -1.34 -3.86 -1.08
C SER A 94 -0.93 -2.38 -1.19
N PRO A 95 -0.12 -1.99 -2.19
CA PRO A 95 0.26 -0.58 -2.38
C PRO A 95 -0.92 0.39 -2.54
N ASN A 96 -2.11 -0.11 -2.90
CA ASN A 96 -3.31 0.69 -3.12
C ASN A 96 -4.18 0.82 -1.84
N THR A 97 -3.74 0.28 -0.71
CA THR A 97 -4.52 0.24 0.54
C THR A 97 -3.65 0.62 1.74
N THR A 98 -4.20 1.37 2.69
CA THR A 98 -3.54 1.64 3.98
C THR A 98 -3.81 0.57 5.04
N THR A 99 -4.81 -0.27 4.83
CA THR A 99 -5.21 -1.36 5.74
C THR A 99 -4.21 -2.50 5.74
N LEU A 100 -3.82 -2.96 6.93
CA LEU A 100 -3.04 -4.18 7.13
C LEU A 100 -3.96 -5.38 7.35
N TYR A 101 -3.53 -6.53 6.87
CA TYR A 101 -4.25 -7.78 7.03
C TYR A 101 -3.34 -8.87 7.60
N TYR A 102 -3.89 -9.66 8.51
CA TYR A 102 -3.29 -10.90 9.00
C TYR A 102 -3.84 -12.08 8.22
N VAL A 103 -2.99 -13.03 7.84
CA VAL A 103 -3.42 -14.29 7.23
C VAL A 103 -3.46 -15.35 8.31
N ALA A 104 -4.65 -15.87 8.58
CA ALA A 104 -4.87 -16.87 9.63
C ALA A 104 -4.73 -18.31 9.11
N GLU A 105 -4.74 -19.29 10.01
CA GLU A 105 -4.65 -20.73 9.69
C GLU A 105 -5.80 -21.24 8.82
N ASP A 106 -6.95 -20.58 8.82
CA ASP A 106 -8.08 -20.91 7.94
C ASP A 106 -7.92 -20.35 6.51
N PHE A 107 -6.73 -19.83 6.18
CA PHE A 107 -6.38 -19.18 4.92
C PHE A 107 -7.21 -17.94 4.56
N LYS A 108 -7.91 -17.35 5.54
CA LYS A 108 -8.60 -16.07 5.36
C LYS A 108 -7.70 -14.91 5.80
N LYS A 109 -8.04 -13.72 5.28
CA LYS A 109 -7.45 -12.46 5.73
C LYS A 109 -8.32 -11.82 6.82
N TYR A 110 -7.69 -11.40 7.90
CA TYR A 110 -8.31 -10.67 9.00
C TYR A 110 -7.80 -9.24 9.02
N ILE A 111 -8.70 -8.28 9.21
CA ILE A 111 -8.41 -6.86 9.13
C ILE A 111 -7.79 -6.39 10.44
N LEU A 112 -6.68 -5.65 10.39
CA LEU A 112 -6.19 -4.90 11.54
C LEU A 112 -6.78 -3.48 11.48
N PRO A 113 -7.75 -3.14 12.36
CA PRO A 113 -8.55 -1.93 12.21
C PRO A 113 -7.79 -0.65 12.58
N ASN A 114 -6.84 -0.72 13.51
CA ASN A 114 -6.07 0.43 13.99
C ASN A 114 -4.67 0.04 14.49
N GLU A 115 -3.90 1.05 14.88
CA GLU A 115 -2.53 0.88 15.37
C GLU A 115 -2.46 0.21 16.76
N ASP A 116 -3.44 0.43 17.63
CA ASP A 116 -3.47 -0.21 18.96
C ASP A 116 -3.58 -1.74 18.84
N VAL A 117 -4.45 -2.23 17.95
CA VAL A 117 -4.52 -3.66 17.65
C VAL A 117 -3.18 -4.16 17.13
N LEU A 118 -2.60 -3.49 16.14
CA LEU A 118 -1.32 -3.88 15.54
C LEU A 118 -0.18 -3.93 16.57
N THR A 119 -0.01 -2.89 17.37
CA THR A 119 1.06 -2.80 18.38
C THR A 119 0.84 -3.72 19.58
N SER A 120 -0.40 -4.16 19.82
CA SER A 120 -0.70 -5.20 20.82
C SER A 120 -0.18 -6.58 20.45
N TRP A 121 -0.16 -6.90 19.16
CA TRP A 121 0.31 -8.18 18.64
C TRP A 121 1.78 -8.16 18.19
N TYR A 122 2.24 -7.03 17.63
CA TYR A 122 3.55 -6.91 17.01
C TYR A 122 4.43 -5.88 17.72
N LYS A 123 5.66 -6.27 18.05
CA LYS A 123 6.65 -5.34 18.60
C LYS A 123 7.19 -4.44 17.48
N VAL A 124 7.04 -3.13 17.62
CA VAL A 124 7.72 -2.14 16.78
C VAL A 124 9.21 -2.15 17.13
N LYS A 125 10.10 -2.30 16.14
CA LYS A 125 11.55 -2.18 16.31
C LYS A 125 12.11 -1.23 15.27
N GLY A 126 12.89 -0.23 15.69
CA GLY A 126 13.60 0.68 14.77
C GLY A 126 12.70 1.58 13.92
N GLY A 127 11.55 2.02 14.45
CA GLY A 127 10.63 2.94 13.75
C GLY A 127 9.66 2.30 12.76
N GLY A 128 9.55 0.95 12.75
CA GLY A 128 8.55 0.23 11.97
C GLY A 128 8.30 -1.19 12.47
N PHE A 129 7.40 -1.91 11.81
CA PHE A 129 7.04 -3.31 12.13
C PHE A 129 8.06 -4.35 11.62
N GLY A 130 9.28 -3.90 11.30
CA GLY A 130 10.31 -4.68 10.60
C GLY A 130 9.85 -5.13 9.20
N ASN A 131 10.71 -5.86 8.49
CA ASN A 131 10.44 -6.45 7.16
C ASN A 131 9.31 -7.52 7.14
N SER A 132 8.35 -7.46 8.07
CA SER A 132 7.31 -8.46 8.32
C SER A 132 6.07 -8.28 7.43
N ILE A 133 5.88 -7.08 6.85
CA ILE A 133 4.74 -6.81 5.95
C ILE A 133 5.10 -7.29 4.54
N THR A 134 4.36 -8.30 4.09
CA THR A 134 4.46 -8.81 2.73
C THR A 134 3.53 -8.03 1.83
N TRP A 135 4.11 -7.16 1.02
CA TRP A 135 3.40 -6.50 -0.07
C TRP A 135 2.94 -7.53 -1.11
N ILE A 136 1.67 -7.48 -1.51
CA ILE A 136 1.06 -8.28 -2.59
C ILE A 136 0.24 -7.41 -3.55
N PRO A 137 0.01 -7.87 -4.79
CA PRO A 137 -0.88 -7.21 -5.74
C PRO A 137 -2.31 -7.06 -5.20
N TYR A 138 -2.99 -5.98 -5.56
CA TYR A 138 -4.36 -5.73 -5.12
C TYR A 138 -5.33 -6.83 -5.62
N ASP A 139 -5.17 -7.28 -6.86
CA ASP A 139 -5.96 -8.36 -7.45
C ASP A 139 -5.68 -9.73 -6.81
N GLN A 140 -4.53 -9.90 -6.16
CA GLN A 140 -4.25 -11.06 -5.33
C GLN A 140 -4.93 -10.92 -3.96
N LEU A 141 -4.82 -9.75 -3.32
CA LEU A 141 -5.40 -9.46 -2.00
C LEU A 141 -6.93 -9.63 -1.99
N THR A 142 -7.62 -9.21 -3.05
CA THR A 142 -9.09 -9.32 -3.16
C THR A 142 -9.58 -10.76 -3.31
N LYS A 143 -8.72 -11.68 -3.78
CA LYS A 143 -9.06 -13.11 -3.92
C LYS A 143 -9.04 -13.88 -2.60
N ILE A 144 -8.37 -13.37 -1.58
CA ILE A 144 -8.34 -13.99 -0.24
C ILE A 144 -9.63 -13.63 0.48
N GLN A 145 -10.40 -14.60 0.98
CA GLN A 145 -11.65 -14.31 1.70
C GLN A 145 -11.36 -13.54 3.00
N THR A 146 -12.22 -12.58 3.35
CA THR A 146 -12.14 -11.87 4.64
C THR A 146 -12.80 -12.71 5.74
N GLY A 147 -12.08 -12.97 6.83
CA GLY A 147 -12.57 -13.75 7.97
C GLY A 147 -13.17 -12.91 9.11
N GLY A 148 -12.80 -11.63 9.19
CA GLY A 148 -13.26 -10.72 10.25
C GLY A 148 -12.21 -9.68 10.61
N ASN A 149 -12.36 -9.09 11.80
CA ASN A 149 -11.44 -8.12 12.36
C ASN A 149 -10.56 -8.76 13.44
N VAL A 150 -9.29 -8.37 13.48
CA VAL A 150 -8.38 -8.68 14.60
C VAL A 150 -8.73 -7.76 15.77
N ARG A 151 -8.69 -8.31 16.98
CA ARG A 151 -8.98 -7.63 18.24
C ARG A 151 -7.69 -7.28 18.98
N ILE A 152 -7.78 -6.43 20.00
CA ILE A 152 -6.64 -6.14 20.87
C ILE A 152 -6.19 -7.43 21.56
N ARG A 153 -4.88 -7.65 21.64
CA ARG A 153 -4.30 -8.82 22.28
C ARG A 153 -4.75 -8.96 23.74
N PRO A 154 -5.34 -10.11 24.13
CA PRO A 154 -5.76 -10.35 25.51
C PRO A 154 -4.64 -10.14 26.54
N GLY A 155 -4.96 -9.46 27.63
CA GLY A 155 -4.02 -9.13 28.72
C GLY A 155 -2.89 -8.16 28.36
N TYR A 156 -2.84 -7.59 27.16
CA TYR A 156 -1.76 -6.67 26.79
C TYR A 156 -1.91 -5.29 27.45
N ARG A 157 -3.10 -4.71 27.36
CA ARG A 157 -3.45 -3.36 27.83
C ARG A 157 -4.93 -3.29 28.22
N PRO A 158 -5.33 -2.37 29.11
CA PRO A 158 -6.74 -2.04 29.33
C PRO A 158 -7.38 -1.53 28.03
N ILE A 159 -8.69 -1.72 27.90
CA ILE A 159 -9.47 -1.36 26.72
C ILE A 159 -10.59 -0.41 27.14
N LYS A 160 -10.83 0.65 26.37
CA LYS A 160 -11.97 1.55 26.51
C LYS A 160 -12.65 1.79 25.18
N ILE A 161 -13.90 2.22 25.23
CA ILE A 161 -14.60 2.81 24.10
C ILE A 161 -14.85 4.29 24.36
N THR A 162 -15.09 5.06 23.30
CA THR A 162 -15.16 6.52 23.41
C THR A 162 -16.43 7.03 24.09
N THR A 163 -17.47 6.20 24.14
CA THR A 163 -18.80 6.55 24.64
C THR A 163 -19.11 6.05 26.05
N ASP A 164 -18.25 5.22 26.65
CA ASP A 164 -18.45 4.61 27.96
C ASP A 164 -17.19 4.79 28.83
N PRO A 165 -17.30 5.36 30.05
CA PRO A 165 -16.17 5.51 30.96
C PRO A 165 -15.62 4.18 31.51
N THR A 166 -16.30 3.05 31.30
CA THR A 166 -15.91 1.73 31.79
C THR A 166 -14.58 1.28 31.20
N VAL A 167 -13.66 0.84 32.06
CA VAL A 167 -12.38 0.23 31.65
C VAL A 167 -12.55 -1.27 31.60
N TYR A 168 -12.15 -1.89 30.50
CA TYR A 168 -12.21 -3.32 30.30
C TYR A 168 -10.83 -3.96 30.27
N THR A 169 -10.81 -5.25 30.53
CA THR A 169 -9.67 -6.12 30.28
C THR A 169 -10.07 -7.28 29.37
N GLY A 170 -9.22 -7.62 28.41
CA GLY A 170 -9.51 -8.64 27.40
C GLY A 170 -9.03 -10.04 27.78
N SER A 171 -9.88 -11.03 27.54
CA SER A 171 -9.58 -12.47 27.58
C SER A 171 -9.60 -13.08 26.16
N LYS A 172 -9.02 -14.29 26.03
CA LYS A 172 -9.04 -15.09 24.79
C LYS A 172 -10.44 -15.12 24.18
N GLY A 173 -10.53 -14.95 22.87
CA GLY A 173 -11.80 -15.03 22.15
C GLY A 173 -12.56 -13.71 22.08
N GLY A 174 -11.95 -12.60 22.51
CA GLY A 174 -12.57 -11.28 22.48
C GLY A 174 -13.63 -11.06 23.56
N VAL A 175 -13.45 -11.65 24.73
CA VAL A 175 -14.29 -11.39 25.90
C VAL A 175 -13.70 -10.22 26.68
N LEU A 176 -14.52 -9.21 26.96
CA LEU A 176 -14.17 -8.05 27.77
C LEU A 176 -14.78 -8.18 29.16
N HIS A 177 -13.95 -7.99 30.18
CA HIS A 177 -14.35 -7.97 31.58
C HIS A 177 -14.18 -6.55 32.11
N ALA A 178 -15.23 -5.97 32.66
CA ALA A 178 -15.13 -4.64 33.28
C ALA A 178 -14.19 -4.71 34.50
N ILE A 179 -13.33 -3.70 34.66
CA ILE A 179 -12.49 -3.53 35.85
C ILE A 179 -13.26 -2.57 36.76
N GLU A 180 -13.75 -3.07 37.91
CA GLU A 180 -14.71 -2.31 38.72
C GLU A 180 -14.18 -0.99 39.28
N ASN A 181 -12.88 -0.90 39.54
CA ASN A 181 -12.28 0.30 40.14
C ASN A 181 -10.82 0.50 39.73
N GLU A 182 -10.32 1.71 39.99
CA GLU A 182 -8.95 2.12 39.65
C GLU A 182 -7.88 1.34 40.43
N ASP A 183 -8.14 0.97 41.69
CA ASP A 183 -7.20 0.17 42.50
C ASP A 183 -6.93 -1.19 41.85
N LEU A 184 -7.94 -1.82 41.27
CA LEU A 184 -7.77 -3.06 40.50
C LEU A 184 -6.98 -2.81 39.21
N ALA A 185 -7.25 -1.72 38.49
CA ALA A 185 -6.49 -1.39 37.28
C ALA A 185 -5.01 -1.15 37.57
N LEU A 186 -4.70 -0.45 38.67
CA LEU A 186 -3.35 -0.24 39.19
C LEU A 186 -2.65 -1.56 39.52
N GLN A 187 -3.36 -2.51 40.13
CA GLN A 187 -2.80 -3.81 40.47
C GLN A 187 -2.56 -4.70 39.24
N LEU A 188 -3.47 -4.68 38.26
CA LEU A 188 -3.39 -5.51 37.06
C LEU A 188 -2.34 -5.00 36.06
N TYR A 189 -2.26 -3.69 35.86
CA TYR A 189 -1.50 -3.06 34.77
C TYR A 189 -0.42 -2.06 35.24
N GLY A 190 -0.36 -1.79 36.55
CA GLY A 190 0.60 -0.89 37.17
C GLY A 190 0.19 0.59 37.14
N PRO A 191 1.00 1.48 37.75
CA PRO A 191 0.68 2.91 37.91
C PRO A 191 0.40 3.68 36.61
N LYS A 192 0.90 3.19 35.48
CA LYS A 192 0.73 3.83 34.16
C LYS A 192 -0.38 3.18 33.33
N TRP A 193 -1.32 2.46 33.94
CA TRP A 193 -2.38 1.74 33.24
C TRP A 193 -3.21 2.69 32.35
N ALA A 194 -3.59 3.87 32.86
CA ALA A 194 -4.40 4.84 32.14
C ALA A 194 -3.72 5.30 30.83
N LEU A 195 -2.41 5.61 30.90
CA LEU A 195 -1.59 5.99 29.74
C LEU A 195 -1.37 4.85 28.72
N LYS A 196 -1.65 3.62 29.13
CA LYS A 196 -1.54 2.42 28.29
C LYS A 196 -2.90 1.90 27.88
N THR A 197 -3.98 2.60 28.17
CA THR A 197 -5.32 2.17 27.75
C THR A 197 -5.41 2.31 26.24
N ALA A 198 -5.97 1.31 25.59
CA ALA A 198 -6.20 1.31 24.16
C ALA A 198 -7.66 1.69 23.89
N ASP A 199 -7.85 2.64 22.99
CA ASP A 199 -9.18 3.11 22.60
C ASP A 199 -9.69 2.30 21.40
N VAL A 200 -10.83 1.65 21.60
CA VAL A 200 -11.55 0.94 20.56
C VAL A 200 -12.68 1.84 20.07
N PRO A 201 -12.68 2.25 18.79
CA PRO A 201 -13.81 2.97 18.23
C PRO A 201 -15.08 2.13 18.34
N ASP A 202 -16.21 2.78 18.65
CA ASP A 202 -17.49 2.14 18.93
C ASP A 202 -17.92 1.10 17.88
N GLY A 203 -17.71 1.41 16.60
CA GLY A 203 -18.02 0.50 15.49
C GLY A 203 -17.23 -0.81 15.48
N PHE A 204 -16.11 -0.88 16.21
CA PHE A 204 -15.34 -2.11 16.40
C PHE A 204 -15.62 -2.80 17.74
N PHE A 205 -16.39 -2.18 18.64
CA PHE A 205 -16.77 -2.80 19.91
C PHE A 205 -17.66 -4.03 19.72
N VAL A 206 -18.45 -4.05 18.64
CA VAL A 206 -19.28 -5.19 18.22
C VAL A 206 -18.48 -6.48 17.95
N ASN A 207 -17.16 -6.40 17.82
CA ASN A 207 -16.30 -7.58 17.68
C ASN A 207 -16.00 -8.28 19.02
N TYR A 208 -16.46 -7.69 20.13
CA TYR A 208 -16.25 -8.20 21.47
C TYR A 208 -17.56 -8.66 22.12
N THR A 209 -17.43 -9.52 23.12
CA THR A 209 -18.52 -9.91 24.01
C THR A 209 -18.21 -9.48 25.42
N ILE A 210 -19.24 -9.14 26.21
CA ILE A 210 -19.06 -8.75 27.61
C ILE A 210 -19.21 -10.00 28.48
N GLY A 211 -18.21 -10.25 29.31
CA GLY A 211 -18.23 -11.30 30.32
C GLY A 211 -18.34 -10.73 31.73
N ASP A 212 -18.21 -11.59 32.73
CA ASP A 212 -18.31 -11.20 34.13
C ASP A 212 -17.25 -10.16 34.53
N PRO A 213 -17.59 -9.16 35.37
CA PRO A 213 -16.64 -8.15 35.81
C PRO A 213 -15.51 -8.73 36.68
N ILE A 214 -14.42 -7.99 36.77
CA ILE A 214 -13.33 -8.25 37.71
C ILE A 214 -13.57 -7.39 38.96
N GLU A 215 -14.17 -8.00 39.96
CA GLU A 215 -14.63 -7.31 41.18
C GLU A 215 -13.55 -7.27 42.28
N SER A 216 -12.56 -8.16 42.21
CA SER A 216 -11.50 -8.20 43.22
C SER A 216 -10.19 -8.77 42.69
N LYS A 217 -9.12 -8.53 43.44
CA LYS A 217 -7.79 -9.09 43.19
C LYS A 217 -7.77 -10.63 43.25
N ASN A 218 -8.71 -11.23 43.96
CA ASN A 218 -8.80 -12.68 44.11
C ASN A 218 -9.46 -13.35 42.89
N SER A 219 -9.90 -12.57 41.90
CA SER A 219 -10.35 -13.09 40.62
C SER A 219 -9.28 -14.00 39.99
N PRO A 220 -9.66 -15.11 39.33
CA PRO A 220 -8.72 -15.98 38.63
C PRO A 220 -8.03 -15.28 37.43
N TYR A 221 -8.56 -14.13 37.01
CA TYR A 221 -8.03 -13.35 35.91
C TYR A 221 -6.64 -12.78 36.22
N ALA A 222 -5.72 -12.93 35.28
CA ALA A 222 -4.43 -12.26 35.31
C ALA A 222 -3.97 -11.90 33.88
N PRO A 223 -3.58 -10.65 33.59
CA PRO A 223 -3.16 -10.24 32.24
C PRO A 223 -2.02 -11.10 31.68
N ALA A 224 -1.04 -11.44 32.52
CA ALA A 224 0.08 -12.30 32.12
C ALA A 224 -0.37 -13.71 31.70
N LYS A 225 -1.39 -14.29 32.36
CA LYS A 225 -1.95 -15.59 31.98
C LYS A 225 -2.64 -15.50 30.62
N GLN A 226 -3.37 -14.42 30.35
CA GLN A 226 -4.01 -14.20 29.05
C GLN A 226 -2.97 -14.09 27.93
N LEU A 227 -1.89 -13.33 28.14
CA LEU A 227 -0.81 -13.18 27.16
C LEU A 227 -0.11 -14.51 26.82
N ILE A 228 0.06 -15.37 27.81
CA ILE A 228 0.65 -16.71 27.64
C ILE A 228 -0.33 -17.63 26.90
N ALA A 229 -1.62 -17.59 27.25
CA ALA A 229 -2.66 -18.38 26.61
C ALA A 229 -2.99 -17.94 25.18
N THR A 230 -2.64 -16.70 24.81
CA THR A 230 -2.84 -16.13 23.46
C THR A 230 -1.52 -15.63 22.85
N PRO A 231 -0.63 -16.54 22.45
CA PRO A 231 0.66 -16.18 21.86
C PRO A 231 0.53 -15.63 20.43
N THR A 232 -0.54 -15.99 19.69
CA THR A 232 -0.79 -15.53 18.31
C THR A 232 -2.24 -15.13 18.11
N ILE A 233 -2.50 -14.39 17.01
CA ILE A 233 -3.86 -14.03 16.58
C ILE A 233 -4.71 -15.29 16.36
N ASP A 234 -4.15 -16.38 15.80
CA ASP A 234 -4.91 -17.63 15.61
C ASP A 234 -5.43 -18.22 16.93
N HIS A 235 -4.66 -18.12 18.01
CA HIS A 235 -5.14 -18.59 19.32
C HIS A 235 -6.33 -17.74 19.77
N ASP A 236 -6.26 -16.41 19.62
CA ASP A 236 -7.40 -15.56 19.97
C ASP A 236 -8.63 -15.82 19.08
N LEU A 237 -8.43 -16.15 17.81
CA LEU A 237 -9.49 -16.52 16.88
C LEU A 237 -10.04 -17.94 17.12
N GLY A 238 -9.43 -18.74 17.99
CA GLY A 238 -9.84 -20.13 18.25
C GLY A 238 -9.49 -21.10 17.12
N LEU A 239 -8.47 -20.76 16.33
CA LEU A 239 -7.97 -21.60 15.22
C LEU A 239 -6.80 -22.51 15.63
N LYS A 240 -6.31 -22.36 16.88
CA LYS A 240 -5.29 -23.20 17.54
C LYS A 240 -5.64 -23.48 19.00
#